data_AF-A0A2T1FAG9-F1
#
_entry.id   AF-A0A2T1FAG9-F1
#
_cell.length_a   1.000
_cell.length_b   1.000
_cell.length_c   1.000
_cell.angle_alpha   90.00
_cell.angle_beta   90.00
_cell.angle_gamma   90.00
#
_symmetry.space_group_name_H-M   'P 1'
#
loop_
_entity.id
_entity.type
_entity.pdbx_description
1 polymer ?
#
loop_
_entity_poly.entity_id
_entity_poly.type
_entity_poly.pdbx_seq_one_letter_code
_entity_poly.pdbx_strand_id
1 'polypeptide(L)'
;MKAEFYYDCHKYICSLVQVDFVKELKIKNYQGFVLAVKQGEKIGLLGKSRHNAKQIDVSKPHFYNVIKAAMSALELETRNEVILERNRTIAEGEEMIQQQNREIRLLNEQLRIQATKIEQLLRENQQLSAQLVEKEIRETQINLASQENLAQVGIEEGSGEAEISKKIDDLPIIDSGLEVHLIENQQDLEEVENAEAISEDGVEVVDLEIIEEVDATLEVAGGESEIKHLPKRGSQRKARKK
;
A
#
# COMPACT_ATOMS: atom_id res chain seq x y z
N MET A 1 24.87 10.34 -22.26
CA MET A 1 25.12 9.43 -21.11
C MET A 1 26.61 9.30 -20.85
N LYS A 2 27.03 9.27 -19.59
CA LYS A 2 28.45 9.25 -19.19
C LYS A 2 28.61 8.42 -17.90
N ALA A 3 29.65 7.59 -17.81
CA ALA A 3 29.97 6.82 -16.62
C ALA A 3 31.49 6.81 -16.35
N GLU A 4 31.87 6.56 -15.10
CA GLU A 4 33.27 6.37 -14.68
C GLU A 4 33.50 4.91 -14.32
N PHE A 5 34.65 4.36 -14.69
CA PHE A 5 34.97 2.97 -14.39
C PHE A 5 36.47 2.76 -14.20
N TYR A 6 36.82 1.64 -13.57
CA TYR A 6 38.20 1.22 -13.38
C TYR A 6 38.47 -0.02 -14.22
N TYR A 7 39.60 -0.02 -14.93
CA TYR A 7 40.10 -1.18 -15.65
C TYR A 7 41.61 -1.22 -15.49
N ASP A 8 42.14 -2.39 -15.13
CA ASP A 8 43.59 -2.57 -14.91
C ASP A 8 44.20 -1.50 -13.98
N CYS A 9 43.53 -1.22 -12.86
CA CYS A 9 43.89 -0.19 -11.86
C CYS A 9 43.92 1.27 -12.37
N HIS A 10 43.47 1.53 -13.59
CA HIS A 10 43.40 2.89 -14.14
C HIS A 10 41.94 3.37 -14.20
N LYS A 11 41.75 4.66 -13.91
CA LYS A 11 40.46 5.32 -14.03
C LYS A 11 40.21 5.72 -15.49
N TYR A 12 39.02 5.37 -15.97
CA TYR A 12 38.51 5.75 -17.27
C TYR A 12 37.18 6.47 -17.13
N ILE A 13 36.86 7.25 -18.16
CA ILE A 13 35.58 7.92 -18.30
C ILE A 13 35.01 7.51 -19.65
N CYS A 14 33.81 6.98 -19.68
CA CYS A 14 33.12 6.65 -20.92
C CYS A 14 31.88 7.51 -21.13
N SER A 15 31.52 7.71 -22.39
CA SER A 15 30.25 8.30 -22.77
C SER A 15 29.73 7.70 -24.07
N LEU A 16 28.41 7.65 -24.18
CA LEU A 16 27.72 7.23 -25.39
C LEU A 16 27.07 8.47 -26.02
N VAL A 17 27.41 8.73 -27.28
CA VAL A 17 26.95 9.90 -28.04
C VAL A 17 26.39 9.43 -29.37
N GLN A 18 25.30 10.04 -29.85
CA GLN A 18 24.78 9.77 -31.18
C GLN A 18 25.44 10.71 -32.19
N VAL A 19 26.03 10.13 -33.25
CA VAL A 19 26.72 10.85 -34.32
C VAL A 19 26.21 10.27 -35.65
N ASP A 20 25.62 11.11 -36.50
CA ASP A 20 25.10 10.71 -37.82
C ASP A 20 24.20 9.46 -37.75
N PHE A 21 23.27 9.45 -36.80
CA PHE A 21 22.33 8.34 -36.49
C PHE A 21 22.97 7.08 -35.91
N VAL A 22 24.29 7.01 -35.75
CA VAL A 22 24.99 5.85 -35.15
C VAL A 22 25.42 6.18 -33.73
N LYS A 23 25.32 5.20 -32.82
CA LYS A 23 25.86 5.34 -31.46
C LYS A 23 27.39 5.21 -31.49
N GLU A 24 28.07 6.21 -30.95
CA GLU A 24 29.54 6.29 -30.83
C GLU A 24 29.90 6.21 -29.33
N LEU A 25 30.66 5.18 -28.96
CA LEU A 25 31.25 5.00 -27.64
C LEU A 25 32.57 5.77 -27.58
N LYS A 26 32.71 6.64 -26.58
CA LYS A 26 33.94 7.39 -26.30
C LYS A 26 34.50 6.96 -24.97
N ILE A 27 35.76 6.57 -24.92
CA ILE A 27 36.46 6.16 -23.69
C ILE A 27 37.70 7.00 -23.53
N LYS A 28 37.74 7.82 -22.49
CA LYS A 28 38.88 8.66 -22.11
C LYS A 28 39.70 7.96 -21.04
N ASN A 29 41.01 7.81 -21.28
CA ASN A 29 41.94 7.29 -20.29
C ASN A 29 42.49 8.42 -19.37
N TYR A 30 43.21 8.02 -18.33
CA TYR A 30 43.88 8.92 -17.38
C TYR A 30 44.92 9.86 -18.04
N GLN A 31 45.52 9.46 -19.17
CA GLN A 31 46.47 10.27 -19.93
C GLN A 31 45.79 11.29 -20.87
N GLY A 32 44.46 11.29 -20.95
CA GLY A 32 43.67 12.18 -21.80
C GLY A 32 43.51 11.74 -23.25
N PHE A 33 43.94 10.54 -23.62
CA PHE A 33 43.60 9.94 -24.91
C PHE A 33 42.15 9.45 -24.91
N VAL A 34 41.48 9.63 -26.04
CA VAL A 34 40.11 9.20 -26.26
C VAL A 34 40.09 8.14 -27.36
N LEU A 35 39.51 6.99 -27.03
CA LEU A 35 39.11 5.97 -27.99
C LEU A 35 37.65 6.21 -28.37
N ALA A 36 37.39 6.48 -29.65
CA ALA A 36 36.06 6.58 -30.22
C ALA A 36 35.77 5.36 -31.09
N VAL A 37 34.65 4.69 -30.85
CA VAL A 37 34.22 3.48 -31.56
C VAL A 37 32.76 3.63 -31.94
N LYS A 38 32.45 3.55 -33.23
CA LYS A 38 31.07 3.52 -33.71
C LYS A 38 30.51 2.12 -33.58
N GLN A 39 29.22 2.04 -33.25
CA GLN A 39 28.52 0.76 -33.16
C GLN A 39 28.61 0.00 -34.49
N GLY A 40 29.00 -1.27 -34.42
CA GLY A 40 29.17 -2.14 -35.59
C GLY A 40 30.54 -2.05 -36.28
N GLU A 41 31.39 -1.08 -35.92
CA GLU A 41 32.73 -0.95 -36.52
C GLU A 41 33.80 -1.68 -35.68
N LYS A 42 34.71 -2.39 -36.37
CA LYS A 42 35.89 -3.02 -35.76
C LYS A 42 37.11 -2.11 -35.68
N ILE A 43 37.04 -0.93 -36.32
CA ILE A 43 38.09 0.07 -36.30
C ILE A 43 37.63 1.24 -35.44
N GLY A 44 38.44 1.59 -34.45
CA GLY A 44 38.26 2.77 -33.61
C GLY A 44 39.30 3.85 -33.91
N LEU A 45 39.03 5.06 -33.43
CA LEU A 45 39.92 6.20 -33.51
C LEU A 45 40.50 6.49 -32.12
N LEU A 46 41.83 6.39 -31.97
CA LEU A 46 42.54 6.68 -30.73
C LEU A 46 43.38 7.95 -30.86
N GLY A 47 43.06 8.97 -30.07
CA GLY A 47 43.83 10.22 -30.08
C GLY A 47 43.33 11.24 -29.05
N LYS A 48 44.04 12.36 -28.93
CA LYS A 48 43.56 13.52 -28.16
C LYS A 48 42.55 14.35 -28.95
N SER A 49 42.66 14.33 -30.28
CA SER A 49 41.79 15.04 -31.22
C SER A 49 41.51 14.13 -32.42
N ARG A 50 40.33 14.27 -33.04
CA ARG A 50 39.90 13.44 -34.18
C ARG A 50 40.84 13.57 -35.39
N HIS A 51 41.41 14.75 -35.62
CA HIS A 51 42.33 15.02 -36.74
C HIS A 51 43.68 14.30 -36.63
N ASN A 52 44.14 14.04 -35.41
CA ASN A 52 45.42 13.34 -35.14
C ASN A 52 45.18 11.94 -34.58
N ALA A 53 43.96 11.40 -34.73
CA ALA A 53 43.61 10.11 -34.17
C ALA A 53 44.18 8.99 -35.05
N LYS A 54 44.82 8.01 -34.39
CA LYS A 54 45.29 6.79 -35.03
C LYS A 54 44.12 5.82 -35.16
N GLN A 55 43.96 5.23 -36.34
CA GLN A 55 43.05 4.10 -36.53
C GLN A 55 43.62 2.88 -35.82
N ILE A 56 42.81 2.26 -34.97
CA ILE A 56 43.18 1.05 -34.23
C ILE A 56 42.11 -0.02 -34.41
N ASP A 57 42.52 -1.27 -34.50
CA ASP A 57 41.59 -2.40 -34.48
C ASP A 57 41.17 -2.67 -33.03
N VAL A 58 39.87 -2.50 -32.76
CA VAL A 58 39.28 -2.69 -31.43
C VAL A 58 38.95 -4.15 -31.12
N SER A 59 39.08 -5.04 -32.10
CA SER A 59 38.93 -6.49 -31.92
C SER A 59 40.09 -7.10 -31.13
N LYS A 60 41.19 -6.35 -30.94
CA LYS A 60 42.32 -6.80 -30.13
C LYS A 60 41.90 -6.94 -28.65
N PRO A 61 42.39 -7.97 -27.94
CA PRO A 61 41.91 -8.29 -26.58
C PRO A 61 41.93 -7.12 -25.60
N HIS A 62 42.99 -6.30 -25.64
CA HIS A 62 43.11 -5.14 -24.75
C HIS A 62 41.97 -4.12 -24.96
N PHE A 63 41.73 -3.70 -26.20
CA PHE A 63 40.68 -2.72 -26.50
C PHE A 63 39.28 -3.32 -26.29
N TYR A 64 39.10 -4.57 -26.68
CA TYR A 64 37.84 -5.29 -26.48
C TYR A 64 37.43 -5.33 -25.00
N ASN A 65 38.36 -5.68 -24.10
CA ASN A 65 38.07 -5.75 -22.67
C ASN A 65 37.78 -4.37 -22.07
N VAL A 66 38.48 -3.32 -22.49
CA VAL A 66 38.21 -1.94 -22.06
C VAL A 66 36.84 -1.47 -22.55
N ILE A 67 36.47 -1.80 -23.79
CA ILE A 67 35.14 -1.49 -24.35
C ILE A 67 34.05 -2.24 -23.58
N LYS A 68 34.26 -3.52 -23.28
CA LYS A 68 33.32 -4.32 -22.50
C LYS A 68 33.12 -3.71 -21.11
N ALA A 69 34.19 -3.35 -20.41
CA ALA A 69 34.12 -2.69 -19.10
C ALA A 69 33.38 -1.33 -19.18
N ALA A 70 33.64 -0.55 -20.22
CA ALA A 70 32.94 0.72 -20.45
C ALA A 70 31.44 0.53 -20.67
N MET A 71 31.05 -0.45 -21.49
CA MET A 71 29.64 -0.74 -21.75
C MET A 71 28.91 -1.20 -20.49
N SER A 72 29.51 -2.10 -19.71
CA SER A 72 28.92 -2.51 -18.42
C SER A 72 28.79 -1.35 -17.44
N ALA A 73 29.77 -0.45 -17.40
CA ALA A 73 29.70 0.74 -16.55
C ALA A 73 28.57 1.69 -16.98
N LEU A 74 28.36 1.86 -18.29
CA LEU A 74 27.22 2.61 -18.79
C LEU A 74 25.91 1.92 -18.37
N GLU A 75 25.73 0.62 -18.65
CA GLU A 75 24.50 -0.09 -18.28
C GLU A 75 24.17 0.02 -16.79
N LEU A 76 25.18 -0.09 -15.92
CA LEU A 76 25.02 0.12 -14.48
C LEU A 76 24.57 1.54 -14.15
N GLU A 77 25.16 2.56 -14.79
CA GLU A 77 24.75 3.95 -14.60
C GLU A 77 23.30 4.17 -15.01
N THR A 78 22.85 3.66 -16.17
CA THR A 78 21.43 3.77 -16.58
C THR A 78 20.50 3.07 -15.60
N ARG A 79 20.86 1.86 -15.14
CA ARG A 79 20.03 1.15 -14.17
C ARG A 79 19.95 1.92 -12.86
N ASN A 80 21.07 2.49 -12.40
CA ASN A 80 21.11 3.32 -11.20
C ASN A 80 20.23 4.57 -11.35
N GLU A 81 20.28 5.25 -12.49
CA GLU A 81 19.40 6.40 -12.79
C GLU A 81 17.91 5.99 -12.66
N VAL A 82 17.51 4.87 -13.26
CA VAL A 82 16.13 4.35 -13.18
C VAL A 82 15.74 3.96 -11.75
N ILE A 83 16.65 3.34 -10.99
CA ILE A 83 16.41 2.97 -9.59
C ILE A 83 16.20 4.23 -8.74
N LEU A 84 17.01 5.27 -8.94
CA LEU A 84 16.88 6.53 -8.20
C LEU A 84 15.54 7.21 -8.50
N GLU A 85 15.10 7.21 -9.76
CA GLU A 85 13.79 7.73 -10.14
C GLU A 85 12.66 6.93 -9.50
N ARG A 86 12.71 5.59 -9.56
CA ARG A 86 11.73 4.71 -8.90
C ARG A 86 11.66 4.96 -7.40
N ASN A 87 12.80 5.08 -6.73
CA ASN A 87 12.85 5.32 -5.29
C ASN A 87 12.20 6.66 -4.92
N ARG A 88 12.32 7.67 -5.77
CA ARG A 88 11.63 8.95 -5.59
C ARG A 88 10.12 8.78 -5.68
N THR A 89 9.62 8.10 -6.70
CA THR A 89 8.18 7.83 -6.86
C THR A 89 7.63 6.99 -5.70
N ILE A 90 8.39 6.00 -5.22
CA ILE A 90 8.02 5.20 -4.05
C ILE A 90 7.89 6.09 -2.82
N ALA A 91 8.85 6.98 -2.56
CA ALA A 91 8.79 7.90 -1.43
C ALA A 91 7.56 8.82 -1.50
N GLU A 92 7.25 9.36 -2.68
CA GLU A 92 6.05 10.18 -2.91
C GLU A 92 4.75 9.37 -2.66
N GLY A 93 4.73 8.10 -3.09
CA GLY A 93 3.61 7.17 -2.82
C GLY A 93 3.46 6.82 -1.34
N GLU A 94 4.57 6.61 -0.62
CA GLU A 94 4.57 6.35 0.82
C GLU A 94 4.01 7.54 1.61
N GLU A 95 4.35 8.78 1.22
CA GLU A 95 3.77 9.99 1.83
C GLU A 95 2.25 10.06 1.63
N MET A 96 1.78 9.73 0.42
CA MET A 96 0.34 9.70 0.11
C MET A 96 -0.39 8.64 0.93
N ILE A 97 0.16 7.42 1.02
CA ILE A 97 -0.40 6.34 1.85
C ILE A 97 -0.44 6.77 3.32
N GLN A 98 0.60 7.44 3.82
CA GLN A 98 0.60 7.97 5.18
C GLN A 98 -0.50 9.01 5.40
N GLN A 99 -0.75 9.89 4.43
CA GLN A 99 -1.82 10.89 4.49
C GLN A 99 -3.19 10.21 4.49
N GLN A 100 -3.44 9.27 3.58
CA GLN A 100 -4.68 8.50 3.53
C GLN A 100 -4.92 7.72 4.84
N ASN A 101 -3.88 7.11 5.41
CA ASN A 101 -3.97 6.43 6.71
C ASN A 101 -4.27 7.38 7.88
N ARG A 102 -3.92 8.66 7.79
CA ARG A 102 -4.36 9.67 8.79
C ARG A 102 -5.84 9.98 8.60
N GLU A 103 -6.29 10.14 7.36
CA GLU A 103 -7.69 10.40 7.04
C GLU A 103 -8.60 9.25 7.47
N ILE A 104 -8.24 8.00 7.15
CA ILE A 104 -8.97 6.80 7.58
C ILE A 104 -9.10 6.76 9.11
N ARG A 105 -8.04 7.13 9.84
CA ARG A 105 -8.09 7.19 11.32
C ARG A 105 -9.10 8.23 11.82
N LEU A 106 -9.13 9.41 11.21
CA LEU A 106 -10.08 10.46 11.57
C LEU A 106 -11.52 10.05 11.24
N LEU A 107 -11.75 9.45 10.06
CA LEU A 107 -13.05 8.96 9.64
C LEU A 107 -13.56 7.83 10.56
N ASN A 108 -12.69 6.89 10.93
CA ASN A 108 -13.05 5.82 11.87
C ASN A 108 -13.42 6.35 13.25
N GLU A 109 -12.73 7.38 13.74
CA GLU A 109 -13.09 8.01 15.01
C GLU A 109 -14.44 8.74 14.91
N GLN A 110 -14.72 9.40 13.79
CA GLN A 110 -16.02 10.03 13.55
C GLN A 110 -17.14 8.98 13.50
N LEU A 111 -16.93 7.85 12.82
CA LEU A 111 -17.89 6.73 12.80
C LEU A 111 -18.16 6.21 14.21
N ARG A 112 -17.12 6.08 15.04
CA ARG A 112 -17.25 5.66 16.43
C ARG A 112 -18.11 6.63 17.25
N ILE A 113 -17.87 7.93 17.12
CA ILE A 113 -18.67 8.98 17.80
C ILE A 113 -20.12 8.97 17.31
N GLN A 114 -20.35 8.76 16.02
CA GLN A 114 -21.70 8.66 15.48
C GLN A 114 -22.43 7.42 16.01
N ALA A 115 -21.75 6.27 16.09
CA ALA A 115 -22.33 5.05 16.64
C ALA A 115 -22.80 5.23 18.09
N THR A 116 -21.98 5.85 18.95
CA THR A 116 -22.38 6.11 20.35
C THR A 116 -23.55 7.07 20.45
N LYS A 117 -23.62 8.09 19.58
CA LYS A 117 -24.74 9.02 19.53
C LYS A 117 -26.04 8.33 19.10
N ILE A 118 -25.97 7.43 18.10
CA ILE A 118 -27.13 6.64 17.68
C ILE A 118 -27.62 5.77 18.84
N GLU A 119 -26.71 5.10 19.55
CA GLU A 119 -27.06 4.27 20.70
C GLU A 119 -27.71 5.08 21.83
N GLN A 120 -27.19 6.28 22.12
CA GLN A 120 -27.78 7.18 23.12
C GLN A 120 -29.20 7.61 22.72
N LEU A 121 -29.40 8.07 21.49
CA LEU A 121 -30.71 8.48 20.99
C LEU A 121 -31.72 7.33 21.01
N LEU A 122 -31.26 6.10 20.74
CA LEU A 122 -32.09 4.91 20.81
C LEU A 122 -32.57 4.63 22.24
N ARG A 123 -31.67 4.75 23.24
CA ARG A 123 -32.05 4.62 24.66
C ARG A 123 -33.03 5.72 25.09
N GLU A 124 -32.79 6.96 24.68
CA GLU A 124 -33.69 8.10 24.98
C GLU A 124 -35.09 7.88 24.40
N ASN A 125 -35.18 7.45 23.13
CA ASN A 125 -36.46 7.12 22.50
C ASN A 125 -37.21 5.98 23.21
N GLN A 126 -36.51 4.93 23.64
CA GLN A 126 -37.11 3.83 24.42
C GLN A 126 -37.65 4.30 25.78
N GLN A 127 -36.91 5.18 26.47
CA GLN A 127 -37.36 5.76 27.73
C GLN A 127 -38.60 6.63 27.56
N LEU A 128 -38.63 7.46 26.52
CA LEU A 128 -39.79 8.28 26.20
C LEU A 128 -41.00 7.42 25.85
N SER A 129 -40.83 6.35 25.08
CA SER A 129 -41.94 5.43 24.79
C SER A 129 -42.46 4.75 26.06
N ALA A 130 -41.58 4.32 26.96
CA ALA A 130 -41.99 3.70 28.22
C ALA A 130 -42.75 4.68 29.12
N GLN A 131 -42.32 5.94 29.18
CA GLN A 131 -43.02 6.99 29.93
C GLN A 131 -44.39 7.31 29.35
N LEU A 132 -44.54 7.29 28.03
CA LEU A 132 -45.82 7.50 27.37
C LEU A 132 -46.80 6.37 27.69
N VAL A 133 -46.35 5.12 27.59
CA VAL A 133 -47.15 3.95 27.98
C VAL A 133 -47.54 4.03 29.45
N GLU A 134 -46.62 4.41 30.34
CA GLU A 134 -46.92 4.54 31.77
C GLU A 134 -47.95 5.65 32.06
N LYS A 135 -47.86 6.78 31.36
CA LYS A 135 -48.87 7.85 31.44
C LYS A 135 -50.24 7.38 30.98
N GLU A 136 -50.31 6.68 29.86
CA GLU A 136 -51.56 6.14 29.31
C GLU A 136 -52.20 5.10 30.24
N ILE A 137 -51.39 4.23 30.88
CA ILE A 137 -51.85 3.31 31.91
C ILE A 137 -52.41 4.07 33.13
N ARG A 138 -51.76 5.13 33.60
CA ARG A 138 -52.27 5.92 34.73
C ARG A 138 -53.55 6.66 34.38
N GLU A 139 -53.65 7.24 33.20
CA GLU A 139 -54.86 7.94 32.74
C GLU A 139 -56.06 6.97 32.63
N THR A 140 -55.84 5.77 32.08
CA THR A 140 -56.89 4.74 32.02
C THR A 140 -57.31 4.24 33.41
N GLN A 141 -56.37 4.07 34.35
CA GLN A 141 -56.68 3.69 35.73
C GLN A 141 -57.46 4.77 36.50
N ILE A 142 -57.12 6.06 36.33
CA ILE A 142 -57.84 7.19 36.94
C ILE A 142 -59.27 7.28 36.40
N ASN A 143 -59.46 7.04 35.11
CA ASN A 143 -60.79 7.01 34.48
C ASN A 143 -61.63 5.82 34.99
N LEU A 144 -61.04 4.63 35.16
CA LEU A 144 -61.73 3.47 35.76
C LEU A 144 -62.12 3.71 37.24
N ALA A 145 -61.21 4.26 38.05
CA ALA A 145 -61.48 4.55 39.46
C ALA A 145 -62.55 5.65 39.63
N SER A 146 -62.67 6.56 38.66
CA SER A 146 -63.71 7.59 38.64
C SER A 146 -65.08 7.03 38.22
N GLN A 147 -65.12 5.94 37.43
CA GLN A 147 -66.35 5.19 37.13
C GLN A 147 -66.79 4.28 38.30
N GLU A 148 -65.88 3.63 39.02
CA GLU A 148 -66.23 2.80 40.18
C GLU A 148 -66.78 3.62 41.36
N ASN A 149 -66.31 4.86 41.56
CA ASN A 149 -66.86 5.75 42.59
C ASN A 149 -68.25 6.32 42.25
N LEU A 150 -68.72 6.21 41.00
CA LEU A 150 -70.09 6.54 40.60
C LEU A 150 -71.06 5.34 40.67
N ALA A 151 -70.55 4.12 40.84
CA ALA A 151 -71.37 2.90 40.96
C ALA A 151 -71.76 2.54 42.41
N GLN A 152 -71.26 3.26 43.42
CA GLN A 152 -71.59 3.00 44.85
C GLN A 152 -72.74 3.85 45.42
N VAL A 153 -73.43 4.65 44.60
CA VAL A 153 -74.70 5.30 44.98
C VAL A 153 -75.74 4.93 43.94
N GLY A 154 -76.33 3.75 44.06
CA GLY A 154 -77.27 3.27 43.04
C GLY A 154 -77.84 1.87 43.25
N ILE A 155 -78.49 1.66 44.39
CA ILE A 155 -79.77 0.94 44.52
C ILE A 155 -79.76 -0.61 44.41
N GLU A 156 -80.38 -1.17 45.46
CA GLU A 156 -80.92 -2.51 45.60
C GLU A 156 -81.85 -2.94 44.45
N GLU A 157 -82.17 -4.24 44.45
CA GLU A 157 -83.26 -4.91 43.74
C GLU A 157 -82.96 -5.51 42.36
N GLY A 158 -83.19 -6.83 42.29
CA GLY A 158 -84.05 -7.37 41.24
C GLY A 158 -83.36 -8.16 40.14
N SER A 159 -83.38 -9.48 40.31
CA SER A 159 -83.83 -10.48 39.31
C SER A 159 -83.48 -10.30 37.82
N GLY A 160 -82.97 -11.36 37.22
CA GLY A 160 -83.34 -11.67 35.83
C GLY A 160 -82.25 -12.30 35.01
N GLU A 161 -82.53 -13.51 34.56
CA GLU A 161 -81.73 -14.33 33.68
C GLU A 161 -81.52 -13.71 32.29
N ALA A 162 -80.38 -14.06 31.72
CA ALA A 162 -80.16 -14.53 30.34
C ALA A 162 -80.42 -13.63 29.11
N GLU A 163 -79.54 -13.88 28.14
CA GLU A 163 -79.63 -13.61 26.71
C GLU A 163 -79.65 -12.17 26.21
N ILE A 164 -78.53 -11.73 25.61
CA ILE A 164 -78.58 -11.18 24.24
C ILE A 164 -77.40 -11.71 23.41
N SER A 165 -77.78 -12.29 22.28
CA SER A 165 -76.95 -12.82 21.20
C SER A 165 -76.57 -11.72 20.19
N LYS A 166 -75.38 -11.89 19.59
CA LYS A 166 -75.05 -11.71 18.16
C LYS A 166 -74.81 -10.31 17.52
N LYS A 167 -73.63 -10.27 16.89
CA LYS A 167 -73.24 -9.65 15.60
C LYS A 167 -73.28 -8.10 15.58
N ILE A 168 -72.38 -7.38 14.92
CA ILE A 168 -71.81 -7.54 13.57
C ILE A 168 -70.43 -6.86 13.55
N ASP A 169 -69.62 -7.43 12.68
CA ASP A 169 -68.44 -6.90 11.98
C ASP A 169 -68.37 -5.37 11.80
N ASP A 170 -67.13 -4.87 11.85
CA ASP A 170 -66.57 -3.71 11.15
C ASP A 170 -65.66 -2.93 12.10
N LEU A 171 -64.34 -3.06 11.90
CA LEU A 171 -63.39 -1.95 11.71
C LEU A 171 -61.98 -2.51 11.44
N PRO A 172 -61.15 -1.80 10.65
CA PRO A 172 -60.22 -2.41 9.70
C PRO A 172 -58.84 -2.74 10.28
N ILE A 173 -58.31 -3.83 9.76
CA ILE A 173 -56.90 -4.18 9.73
C ILE A 173 -56.15 -3.05 9.00
N ILE A 174 -55.31 -2.31 9.71
CA ILE A 174 -54.21 -1.56 9.09
C ILE A 174 -52.95 -2.38 9.32
N ASP A 175 -52.58 -3.03 8.23
CA ASP A 175 -51.33 -3.74 7.98
C ASP A 175 -50.17 -2.75 8.07
N SER A 176 -49.38 -2.82 9.14
CA SER A 176 -48.02 -2.28 9.15
C SER A 176 -47.06 -3.45 9.16
N GLY A 177 -46.73 -3.90 7.94
CA GLY A 177 -45.76 -4.95 7.68
C GLY A 177 -44.48 -4.79 8.49
N LEU A 178 -44.34 -5.67 9.47
CA LEU A 178 -43.06 -6.05 10.05
C LEU A 178 -42.78 -7.46 9.57
N GLU A 179 -42.38 -7.55 8.30
CA GLU A 179 -41.70 -8.71 7.76
C GLU A 179 -40.33 -8.78 8.45
N VAL A 180 -40.27 -9.57 9.52
CA VAL A 180 -39.04 -9.90 10.21
C VAL A 180 -38.25 -10.85 9.31
N HIS A 181 -37.41 -10.29 8.44
CA HIS A 181 -36.32 -11.05 7.85
C HIS A 181 -35.21 -11.21 8.90
N LEU A 182 -35.29 -12.33 9.63
CA LEU A 182 -34.14 -12.95 10.27
C LEU A 182 -33.12 -13.30 9.16
N ILE A 183 -32.04 -12.54 9.07
CA ILE A 183 -30.84 -12.99 8.38
C ILE A 183 -29.90 -13.51 9.46
N GLU A 184 -29.91 -14.84 9.61
CA GLU A 184 -28.75 -15.60 10.07
C GLU A 184 -27.61 -15.34 9.09
N ASN A 185 -26.55 -14.67 9.53
CA ASN A 185 -25.26 -14.75 8.88
C ASN A 185 -24.32 -15.50 9.84
N GLN A 186 -24.46 -16.83 9.80
CA GLN A 186 -23.33 -17.70 10.08
C GLN A 186 -22.30 -17.55 8.95
N GLN A 187 -21.06 -17.68 9.35
CA GLN A 187 -19.87 -17.74 8.51
C GLN A 187 -20.06 -18.78 7.42
N ASP A 188 -19.64 -18.46 6.20
CA ASP A 188 -18.86 -19.38 5.38
C ASP A 188 -17.96 -18.57 4.44
N LEU A 189 -16.66 -18.70 4.70
CA LEU A 189 -15.59 -18.53 3.73
C LEU A 189 -15.77 -19.63 2.69
N GLU A 190 -15.86 -19.28 1.41
CA GLU A 190 -15.07 -19.84 0.31
C GLU A 190 -15.64 -19.43 -1.04
N GLU A 191 -14.71 -19.11 -1.95
CA GLU A 191 -14.83 -19.14 -3.42
C GLU A 191 -15.86 -18.22 -4.09
N VAL A 192 -15.36 -17.28 -4.90
CA VAL A 192 -15.62 -17.26 -6.37
C VAL A 192 -14.56 -16.37 -7.02
N GLU A 193 -13.74 -17.04 -7.83
CA GLU A 193 -12.92 -16.46 -8.88
C GLU A 193 -13.80 -15.79 -9.96
N ASN A 194 -13.17 -14.88 -10.72
CA ASN A 194 -13.54 -14.47 -12.08
C ASN A 194 -14.80 -13.61 -12.24
N ALA A 195 -14.57 -12.31 -12.39
CA ALA A 195 -14.49 -11.66 -13.71
C ALA A 195 -14.65 -10.15 -13.53
N GLU A 196 -13.68 -9.36 -13.98
CA GLU A 196 -13.99 -8.23 -14.86
C GLU A 196 -12.72 -7.64 -15.45
N ALA A 197 -12.78 -7.48 -16.77
CA ALA A 197 -11.74 -7.00 -17.64
C ALA A 197 -11.36 -5.56 -17.31
N ILE A 198 -10.05 -5.31 -17.15
CA ILE A 198 -9.49 -3.97 -17.26
C ILE A 198 -8.68 -3.93 -18.55
N SER A 199 -9.09 -2.98 -19.38
CA SER A 199 -8.59 -2.63 -20.70
C SER A 199 -7.07 -2.62 -20.79
N GLU A 200 -6.57 -3.42 -21.73
CA GLU A 200 -5.26 -3.29 -22.34
C GLU A 200 -5.16 -1.94 -23.08
N ASP A 201 -4.29 -1.06 -22.60
CA ASP A 201 -3.52 -0.23 -23.51
C ASP A 201 -2.17 0.15 -22.85
N GLY A 202 -1.09 -0.44 -23.39
CA GLY A 202 0.23 0.17 -23.34
C GLY A 202 1.16 -0.14 -22.17
N VAL A 203 1.46 -1.42 -21.88
CA VAL A 203 2.74 -1.78 -21.26
C VAL A 203 3.32 -3.00 -21.97
N GLU A 204 4.29 -2.79 -22.86
CA GLU A 204 5.15 -3.86 -23.38
C GLU A 204 5.93 -4.47 -22.22
N VAL A 205 5.47 -5.64 -21.76
CA VAL A 205 6.24 -6.50 -20.86
C VAL A 205 7.28 -7.22 -21.73
N VAL A 206 8.54 -6.85 -21.55
CA VAL A 206 9.66 -7.57 -22.15
C VAL A 206 9.91 -8.82 -21.31
N ASP A 207 9.63 -9.99 -21.90
CA ASP A 207 9.92 -11.31 -21.33
C ASP A 207 11.41 -11.43 -20.97
N LEU A 208 11.69 -11.62 -19.69
CA LEU A 208 12.99 -12.05 -19.20
C LEU A 208 12.85 -13.52 -18.81
N GLU A 209 13.23 -14.39 -19.75
CA GLU A 209 13.51 -15.81 -19.49
C GLU A 209 14.53 -15.92 -18.34
N ILE A 210 14.05 -16.42 -17.21
CA ILE A 210 14.88 -16.80 -16.06
C ILE A 210 15.56 -18.11 -16.43
N ILE A 211 16.88 -18.07 -16.62
CA ILE A 211 17.70 -19.27 -16.79
C ILE A 211 17.87 -19.95 -15.42
N GLU A 212 17.48 -21.22 -15.41
CA GLU A 212 17.59 -22.19 -14.32
C GLU A 212 19.04 -22.45 -13.85
N GLU A 213 19.12 -22.74 -12.55
CA GLU A 213 19.99 -23.71 -11.86
C GLU A 213 21.47 -23.83 -12.25
N VAL A 214 22.33 -23.51 -11.28
CA VAL A 214 23.48 -24.37 -10.98
C VAL A 214 23.65 -24.49 -9.46
N ASP A 215 23.42 -25.71 -8.97
CA ASP A 215 23.75 -26.18 -7.63
C ASP A 215 25.24 -26.01 -7.31
N ALA A 216 25.53 -25.48 -6.12
CA ALA A 216 26.79 -25.74 -5.43
C ALA A 216 26.55 -25.76 -3.92
N THR A 217 26.36 -26.98 -3.42
CA THR A 217 26.53 -27.40 -2.03
C THR A 217 27.75 -26.76 -1.37
N LEU A 218 27.55 -26.03 -0.27
CA LEU A 218 28.62 -25.69 0.66
C LEU A 218 28.16 -26.06 2.08
N GLU A 219 28.78 -27.13 2.56
CA GLU A 219 28.63 -27.72 3.88
C GLU A 219 28.88 -26.69 4.99
N VAL A 220 27.93 -26.60 5.91
CA VAL A 220 28.06 -25.86 7.16
C VAL A 220 28.83 -26.74 8.14
N ALA A 221 30.08 -26.37 8.42
CA ALA A 221 30.85 -26.91 9.54
C ALA A 221 31.05 -25.81 10.59
N GLY A 222 30.54 -26.07 11.79
CA GLY A 222 30.60 -25.18 12.93
C GLY A 222 32.02 -24.90 13.42
N GLY A 223 32.18 -23.71 14.00
CA GLY A 223 33.39 -23.30 14.68
C GLY A 223 33.10 -22.05 15.50
N GLU A 224 32.84 -22.25 16.79
CA GLU A 224 32.79 -21.20 17.79
C GLU A 224 34.14 -20.45 17.81
N SER A 225 34.12 -19.14 17.63
CA SER A 225 35.30 -18.31 17.89
C SER A 225 34.96 -17.21 18.88
N GLU A 226 35.38 -17.45 20.13
CA GLU A 226 35.51 -16.50 21.22
C GLU A 226 36.16 -15.19 20.76
N ILE A 227 35.41 -14.09 20.85
CA ILE A 227 35.93 -12.74 20.64
C ILE A 227 36.67 -12.31 21.91
N LYS A 228 38.00 -12.47 21.93
CA LYS A 228 38.86 -11.88 22.97
C LYS A 228 38.91 -10.36 22.81
N HIS A 229 38.36 -9.64 23.78
CA HIS A 229 38.49 -8.19 23.91
C HIS A 229 39.96 -7.76 24.08
N LEU A 230 40.45 -6.93 23.17
CA LEU A 230 41.73 -6.21 23.29
C LEU A 230 41.56 -4.93 24.14
N PRO A 231 42.53 -4.59 25.01
CA PRO A 231 42.44 -3.39 25.85
C PRO A 231 42.71 -2.10 25.07
N LYS A 232 41.90 -1.07 25.37
CA LYS A 232 41.99 0.28 24.82
C LYS A 232 43.33 0.93 25.18
N ARG A 233 44.12 1.32 24.17
CA ARG A 233 45.34 2.12 24.35
C ARG A 233 44.99 3.55 24.77
N GLY A 234 45.50 3.97 25.92
CA GLY A 234 45.39 5.33 26.43
C GLY A 234 46.15 6.35 25.59
N SER A 235 45.47 7.43 25.22
CA SER A 235 46.05 8.60 24.56
C SER A 235 46.84 9.43 25.57
N GLN A 236 48.17 9.45 25.46
CA GLN A 236 48.99 10.39 26.21
C GLN A 236 49.04 11.74 25.48
N ARG A 237 48.40 12.75 26.09
CA ARG A 237 48.58 14.17 25.80
C ARG A 237 50.04 14.56 26.05
N LYS A 238 50.78 14.94 25.00
CA LYS A 238 52.05 15.67 25.15
C LYS A 238 51.77 17.13 25.48
N ALA A 239 52.21 17.54 26.66
CA ALA A 239 52.30 18.92 27.09
C ALA A 239 53.36 19.66 26.25
N ARG A 240 52.99 20.82 25.69
CA ARG A 240 53.93 21.83 25.18
C ARG A 240 54.54 22.54 26.39
N LYS A 241 55.88 22.51 26.51
CA LYS A 241 56.63 23.41 27.40
C LYS A 241 57.10 24.62 26.59
N LYS A 242 56.85 25.78 27.20
CA LYS A 242 57.53 27.09 27.19
C LYS A 242 58.27 27.49 25.91
#